data_AF-A0A818UIL6-F1
#
_entry.id   AF-A0A818UIL6-F1
#
_cell.length_a   1.000
_cell.length_b   1.000
_cell.length_c   1.000
_cell.angle_alpha   90.00
_cell.angle_beta   90.00
_cell.angle_gamma   90.00
#
_symmetry.space_group_name_H-M   'P 1'
#
loop_
_entity.id
_entity.type
_entity.pdbx_description
1 polymer ?
#
loop_
_entity_poly.entity_id
_entity_poly.type
_entity_poly.pdbx_seq_one_letter_code
_entity_poly.pdbx_strand_id
1 'polypeptide(L)'
;MIEAADIVAMLSERVSKRDTYQPKGNKQIQELIEYLFETIQIFLSTSSFEIYDESTLDQIDSSDKFSGNESQASEDNQELESEEEIEDNEEQMDSTEEEEENDDKQPTRKFSLDYMKRVLDYYDEVDQNGKHKHSWKSVSHRFTRIPHRQYIVRFRDYVSRHGSKHQKVHEIDSYVFTMFKEARDQSLCIHDADLQRWAIVKAREQSMYEFDASNCQSIRNADEIDSTAEDFVNAVRAEMKNYSSSEIFNTDQVNLNDLPNLKSFSLTSFYYLTDRYDTEILPLFRHMPNLEELTLYIMVYDRTTFIDGTHIYNEILVHLPRLHIFNFYISTCPKMDHLVRHLSKDDIQRTLINNIKYQPVDCIVNSEYKFPQCHVFSLPFMFERLDDIGNTFPNIIFNHV
;
A
#
# COMPACT_ATOMS: atom_id res chain seq x y z
N MET A 1 -13.14 19.81 5.62
CA MET A 1 -12.25 19.36 4.53
C MET A 1 -11.18 20.43 4.38
N ILE A 2 -9.91 20.07 4.39
CA ILE A 2 -8.78 21.00 4.27
C ILE A 2 -8.09 20.60 2.96
N GLU A 3 -7.98 21.51 2.00
CA GLU A 3 -7.36 21.18 0.71
C GLU A 3 -5.85 21.01 0.86
N ALA A 4 -5.20 20.29 -0.06
CA ALA A 4 -3.73 20.15 -0.03
C ALA A 4 -3.03 21.53 -0.12
N ALA A 5 -3.65 22.48 -0.85
CA ALA A 5 -3.23 23.88 -0.89
C ALA A 5 -3.32 24.57 0.48
N ASP A 6 -4.36 24.30 1.27
CA ASP A 6 -4.51 24.84 2.63
C ASP A 6 -3.47 24.25 3.58
N ILE A 7 -3.13 22.96 3.46
CA ILE A 7 -2.07 22.33 4.27
C ILE A 7 -0.72 22.97 3.94
N VAL A 8 -0.41 23.16 2.66
CA VAL A 8 0.82 23.86 2.23
C VAL A 8 0.82 25.30 2.73
N ALA A 9 -0.29 26.02 2.63
CA ALA A 9 -0.43 27.39 3.16
C ALA A 9 -0.25 27.45 4.68
N MET A 10 -0.87 26.54 5.44
CA MET A 10 -0.73 26.44 6.91
C MET A 10 0.70 26.10 7.35
N LEU A 11 1.40 25.24 6.60
CA LEU A 11 2.80 24.92 6.86
C LEU A 11 3.71 26.11 6.53
N SER A 12 3.53 26.77 5.39
CA SER A 12 4.24 27.99 5.03
C SER A 12 3.99 29.12 6.05
N GLU A 13 2.76 29.31 6.51
CA GLU A 13 2.41 30.32 7.52
C GLU A 13 3.06 30.03 8.87
N ARG A 14 3.13 28.75 9.29
CA ARG A 14 3.86 28.33 10.50
C ARG A 14 5.37 28.51 10.37
N VAL A 15 5.94 28.40 9.17
CA VAL A 15 7.37 28.65 8.90
C VAL A 15 7.66 30.17 8.89
N SER A 16 6.85 31.01 8.23
CA SER A 16 7.03 32.47 8.31
C SER A 16 6.83 33.03 9.72
N LYS A 17 6.02 32.39 10.58
CA LYS A 17 5.87 32.78 11.99
C LYS A 17 7.08 32.40 12.88
N ARG A 18 8.10 31.71 12.36
CA ARG A 18 9.31 31.30 13.11
C ARG A 18 10.40 32.38 13.22
N ASP A 19 10.23 33.55 12.60
CA ASP A 19 11.18 34.69 12.61
C ASP A 19 11.53 35.27 14.00
N THR A 20 11.00 34.72 15.09
CA THR A 20 11.33 35.11 16.47
C THR A 20 12.26 34.14 17.21
N TYR A 21 12.65 33.02 16.60
CA TYR A 21 13.61 32.08 17.19
C TYR A 21 14.76 31.75 16.25
N GLN A 22 15.85 32.50 16.33
CA GLN A 22 17.14 32.07 15.79
C GLN A 22 17.82 31.10 16.77
N PRO A 23 17.86 29.78 16.51
CA PRO A 23 18.75 28.91 17.25
C PRO A 23 20.19 29.31 16.92
N LYS A 24 20.97 29.69 17.94
CA LYS A 24 22.44 29.77 17.83
C LYS A 24 23.01 28.35 17.77
N GLY A 25 22.80 27.68 16.64
CA GLY A 25 23.12 26.27 16.43
C GLY A 25 23.67 26.03 15.03
N ASN A 26 24.66 25.15 14.96
CA ASN A 26 25.44 24.71 13.80
C ASN A 26 24.77 24.88 12.41
N LYS A 27 25.44 25.60 11.50
CA LYS A 27 25.03 25.83 10.09
C LYS A 27 24.60 24.55 9.37
N GLN A 28 25.25 23.43 9.66
CA GLN A 28 24.95 22.11 9.08
C GLN A 28 23.55 21.60 9.42
N ILE A 29 23.00 21.96 10.58
CA ILE A 29 21.62 21.57 10.97
C ILE A 29 20.60 22.37 10.15
N GLN A 30 20.89 23.64 9.87
CA GLN A 30 20.02 24.47 9.05
C GLN A 30 20.02 23.99 7.59
N GLU A 31 21.19 23.70 7.02
CA GLU A 31 21.34 23.10 5.68
C GLU A 31 20.60 21.74 5.57
N LEU A 32 20.63 20.90 6.61
CA LEU A 32 19.89 19.63 6.65
C LEU A 32 18.37 19.81 6.70
N ILE A 33 17.88 20.81 7.45
CA ILE A 33 16.44 21.13 7.55
C ILE A 33 15.92 21.66 6.21
N GLU A 34 16.69 22.52 5.52
CA GLU A 34 16.34 23.04 4.21
C GLU A 34 16.26 21.91 3.17
N TYR A 35 17.23 20.98 3.15
CA TYR A 35 17.21 19.79 2.29
C TYR A 35 16.01 18.85 2.54
N LEU A 36 15.68 18.59 3.81
CA LEU A 36 14.50 17.80 4.19
C LEU A 36 13.20 18.47 3.72
N PHE A 37 13.12 19.79 3.79
CA PHE A 37 11.95 20.55 3.38
C PHE A 37 11.74 20.52 1.86
N GLU A 38 12.80 20.71 1.07
CA GLU A 38 12.75 20.55 -0.39
C GLU A 38 12.35 19.13 -0.81
N THR A 39 12.91 18.11 -0.15
CA THR A 39 12.57 16.70 -0.41
C THR A 39 11.08 16.41 -0.18
N ILE A 40 10.50 16.95 0.91
CA ILE A 40 9.07 16.81 1.22
C ILE A 40 8.21 17.58 0.20
N GLN A 41 8.61 18.79 -0.21
CA GLN A 41 7.89 19.54 -1.25
C GLN A 41 7.89 18.80 -2.60
N ILE A 42 9.02 18.22 -3.00
CA ILE A 42 9.10 17.40 -4.22
C ILE A 42 8.12 16.24 -4.11
N PHE A 43 8.18 15.45 -3.02
CA PHE A 43 7.30 14.29 -2.81
C PHE A 43 5.80 14.66 -2.85
N LEU A 44 5.40 15.75 -2.19
CA LEU A 44 4.02 16.25 -2.19
C LEU A 44 3.58 16.79 -3.55
N SER A 45 4.47 17.39 -4.34
CA SER A 45 4.16 17.92 -5.67
C SER A 45 4.15 16.87 -6.78
N THR A 46 4.87 15.74 -6.60
CA THR A 46 4.82 14.58 -7.51
C THR A 46 3.65 13.64 -7.23
N SER A 47 2.98 13.77 -6.08
CA SER A 47 1.88 12.89 -5.65
C SER A 47 0.52 13.45 -6.04
N SER A 48 0.00 13.06 -7.21
CA SER A 48 -1.38 13.38 -7.62
C SER A 48 -2.39 12.55 -6.82
N PHE A 49 -3.00 13.14 -5.79
CA PHE A 49 -4.11 12.55 -5.07
C PHE A 49 -5.46 12.98 -5.68
N GLU A 50 -6.12 12.08 -6.39
CA GLU A 50 -7.53 12.23 -6.76
C GLU A 50 -8.40 11.75 -5.59
N ILE A 51 -8.96 12.68 -4.82
CA ILE A 51 -9.90 12.38 -3.74
C ILE A 51 -11.31 12.25 -4.34
N TYR A 52 -11.77 11.01 -4.51
CA TYR A 52 -13.12 10.71 -4.93
C TYR A 52 -14.08 10.72 -3.71
N ASP A 53 -14.99 11.69 -3.65
CA ASP A 53 -16.07 11.72 -2.65
C ASP A 53 -17.17 10.71 -3.03
N GLU A 54 -17.05 9.48 -2.53
CA GLU A 54 -17.95 8.36 -2.82
C GLU A 54 -19.20 8.32 -1.91
N SER A 55 -19.65 9.46 -1.37
CA SER A 55 -20.75 9.52 -0.39
C SER A 55 -22.16 9.68 -0.98
N THR A 56 -22.30 9.89 -2.29
CA THR A 56 -23.60 9.98 -2.98
C THR A 56 -23.96 8.69 -3.74
N LEU A 57 -25.19 8.20 -3.53
CA LEU A 57 -25.79 7.10 -4.30
C LEU A 57 -25.86 7.48 -5.78
N ASP A 58 -25.00 6.89 -6.60
CA ASP A 58 -25.01 6.91 -8.06
C ASP A 58 -25.37 8.30 -8.65
N GLN A 59 -24.45 9.27 -8.59
CA GLN A 59 -24.62 10.52 -9.35
C GLN A 59 -24.75 10.19 -10.83
N ILE A 60 -25.96 10.45 -11.33
CA ILE A 60 -26.50 10.23 -12.67
C ILE A 60 -25.41 10.04 -13.73
N ASP A 61 -25.15 8.78 -14.11
CA ASP A 61 -24.41 8.49 -15.33
C ASP A 61 -25.26 8.94 -16.54
N SER A 62 -25.03 10.20 -16.92
CA SER A 62 -25.75 10.91 -17.97
C SER A 62 -25.10 10.70 -19.34
N SER A 63 -24.16 9.74 -19.44
CA SER A 63 -23.21 9.68 -20.54
C SER A 63 -23.42 8.54 -21.54
N ASP A 64 -24.31 7.58 -21.26
CA ASP A 64 -24.55 6.46 -22.17
C ASP A 64 -25.62 6.77 -23.24
N LYS A 65 -25.20 7.56 -24.24
CA LYS A 65 -25.94 7.70 -25.50
C LYS A 65 -25.80 6.42 -26.34
N PHE A 66 -26.61 5.42 -26.03
CA PHE A 66 -26.67 4.18 -26.80
C PHE A 66 -27.33 4.42 -28.19
N SER A 67 -26.56 4.93 -29.15
CA SER A 67 -26.97 5.04 -30.56
C SER A 67 -26.82 3.69 -31.27
N GLY A 68 -27.69 2.75 -30.93
CA GLY A 68 -27.80 1.46 -31.61
C GLY A 68 -28.64 1.57 -32.88
N ASN A 69 -28.00 1.51 -34.05
CA ASN A 69 -28.69 1.21 -35.31
C ASN A 69 -29.13 -0.25 -35.28
N GLU A 70 -30.43 -0.52 -35.15
CA GLU A 70 -30.99 -1.83 -35.51
C GLU A 70 -31.71 -1.75 -36.86
N SER A 71 -31.37 -2.71 -37.72
CA SER A 71 -31.88 -2.81 -39.08
C SER A 71 -33.21 -3.57 -39.09
N GLN A 72 -34.01 -3.27 -40.12
CA GLN A 72 -35.33 -3.85 -40.32
C GLN A 72 -35.30 -5.39 -40.36
N ALA A 73 -36.05 -6.01 -39.46
CA ALA A 73 -36.65 -7.32 -39.67
C ALA A 73 -38.11 -7.25 -39.21
N SER A 74 -39.03 -7.42 -40.16
CA SER A 74 -40.47 -7.44 -39.93
C SER A 74 -40.90 -8.80 -39.38
N GLU A 75 -41.78 -8.81 -38.39
CA GLU A 75 -42.90 -9.76 -38.35
C GLU A 75 -44.03 -9.24 -37.46
N ASP A 76 -45.27 -9.49 -37.89
CA ASP A 76 -46.48 -8.90 -37.32
C ASP A 76 -46.84 -9.48 -35.94
N ASN A 77 -47.33 -8.61 -35.04
CA ASN A 77 -48.52 -8.90 -34.21
C ASN A 77 -49.00 -7.60 -33.53
N GLN A 78 -50.08 -7.03 -34.06
CA GLN A 78 -50.86 -6.01 -33.36
C GLN A 78 -51.93 -6.70 -32.51
N GLU A 79 -51.77 -6.68 -31.18
CA GLU A 79 -52.92 -6.80 -30.27
C GLU A 79 -53.21 -5.43 -29.65
N LEU A 80 -54.37 -4.89 -30.01
CA LEU A 80 -54.98 -3.72 -29.39
C LEU A 80 -55.65 -4.16 -28.09
N GLU A 81 -55.07 -3.82 -26.93
CA GLU A 81 -55.84 -3.75 -25.69
C GLU A 81 -56.27 -2.28 -25.48
N SER A 82 -57.57 -2.04 -25.66
CA SER A 82 -58.23 -0.77 -25.42
C SER A 82 -58.39 -0.51 -23.92
N GLU A 83 -58.01 0.68 -23.47
CA GLU A 83 -58.31 1.17 -22.13
C GLU A 83 -59.82 1.43 -22.00
N GLU A 84 -60.53 0.62 -21.20
CA GLU A 84 -61.85 1.00 -20.69
C GLU A 84 -61.68 1.68 -19.33
N GLU A 85 -61.91 2.99 -19.31
CA GLU A 85 -62.07 3.77 -18.09
C GLU A 85 -63.35 3.31 -17.37
N ILE A 86 -63.24 2.99 -16.07
CA ILE A 86 -64.40 2.89 -15.18
C ILE A 86 -64.26 4.00 -14.16
N GLU A 87 -65.07 5.05 -14.36
CA GLU A 87 -65.38 6.04 -13.33
C GLU A 87 -66.12 5.37 -12.17
N ASP A 88 -65.73 5.67 -10.93
CA ASP A 88 -66.62 5.65 -9.77
C ASP A 88 -66.15 6.71 -8.76
N ASN A 89 -66.81 7.87 -8.80
CA ASN A 89 -66.97 8.77 -7.65
C ASN A 89 -67.79 8.01 -6.57
N GLU A 90 -67.80 8.33 -5.28
CA GLU A 90 -67.32 9.47 -4.47
C GLU A 90 -67.35 8.98 -3.01
N GLU A 91 -66.48 9.47 -2.12
CA GLU A 91 -66.91 9.92 -0.77
C GLU A 91 -65.76 10.69 -0.06
N GLN A 92 -66.11 11.84 0.52
CA GLN A 92 -65.18 12.77 1.17
C GLN A 92 -65.02 12.46 2.66
N MET A 93 -63.83 12.70 3.23
CA MET A 93 -63.68 13.28 4.58
C MET A 93 -62.35 14.04 4.73
N ASP A 94 -62.45 15.38 4.69
CA ASP A 94 -61.90 16.37 5.65
C ASP A 94 -60.99 15.82 6.79
N SER A 95 -59.83 16.36 7.18
CA SER A 95 -59.12 17.64 6.96
C SER A 95 -57.58 17.38 7.06
N THR A 96 -56.61 18.31 6.95
CA THR A 96 -56.56 19.80 6.91
C THR A 96 -55.34 20.26 6.07
N GLU A 97 -55.22 21.54 5.74
CA GLU A 97 -53.98 22.19 5.28
C GLU A 97 -53.17 22.75 6.48
N GLU A 98 -51.84 22.68 6.46
CA GLU A 98 -50.92 23.83 6.68
C GLU A 98 -49.43 23.43 6.63
N GLU A 99 -48.63 24.29 5.97
CA GLU A 99 -47.17 24.50 6.09
C GLU A 99 -46.19 23.38 5.70
N GLU A 100 -45.81 23.36 4.40
CA GLU A 100 -44.46 22.95 3.98
C GLU A 100 -43.46 24.08 4.30
N GLU A 101 -42.46 23.83 5.16
CA GLU A 101 -41.19 24.56 5.12
C GLU A 101 -39.99 23.60 5.09
N ASN A 102 -39.18 23.76 4.04
CA ASN A 102 -38.02 22.97 3.64
C ASN A 102 -37.16 22.33 4.75
N ASP A 103 -36.97 21.00 4.69
CA ASP A 103 -35.73 20.35 5.16
C ASP A 103 -35.15 19.46 4.04
N ASP A 104 -34.26 20.07 3.25
CA ASP A 104 -33.71 19.51 2.00
C ASP A 104 -32.54 18.54 2.26
N LYS A 105 -32.81 17.50 3.07
CA LYS A 105 -31.88 16.39 3.38
C LYS A 105 -32.61 15.05 3.50
N GLN A 106 -33.05 14.48 2.37
CA GLN A 106 -33.53 13.08 2.31
C GLN A 106 -32.47 12.15 2.94
N PRO A 107 -32.76 11.45 4.06
CA PRO A 107 -31.80 10.55 4.67
C PRO A 107 -31.51 9.38 3.73
N THR A 108 -30.23 9.10 3.46
CA THR A 108 -29.77 8.09 2.51
C THR A 108 -30.38 6.72 2.84
N ARG A 109 -31.39 6.31 2.05
CA ARG A 109 -32.22 5.13 2.35
C ARG A 109 -31.42 3.83 2.12
N LYS A 110 -30.77 3.34 3.17
CA LYS A 110 -30.07 2.03 3.14
C LYS A 110 -31.07 0.87 3.12
N PHE A 111 -30.91 -0.05 2.17
CA PHE A 111 -31.68 -1.28 2.04
C PHE A 111 -30.81 -2.49 2.40
N SER A 112 -31.36 -3.47 3.12
CA SER A 112 -30.66 -4.74 3.38
C SER A 112 -30.86 -5.73 2.23
N LEU A 113 -29.91 -6.65 2.02
CA LEU A 113 -29.98 -7.65 0.95
C LEU A 113 -31.23 -8.55 1.05
N ASP A 114 -31.67 -8.92 2.26
CA ASP A 114 -32.91 -9.68 2.46
C ASP A 114 -34.19 -8.85 2.24
N TYR A 115 -34.10 -7.52 2.36
CA TYR A 115 -35.18 -6.65 1.90
C TYR A 115 -35.22 -6.62 0.37
N MET A 116 -34.07 -6.48 -0.30
CA MET A 116 -33.98 -6.53 -1.76
C MET A 116 -34.52 -7.85 -2.31
N LYS A 117 -34.10 -9.00 -1.76
CA LYS A 117 -34.62 -10.33 -2.15
C LYS A 117 -36.13 -10.41 -2.04
N ARG A 118 -36.72 -10.11 -0.87
CA ARG A 118 -38.19 -10.16 -0.68
C ARG A 118 -38.98 -9.22 -1.60
N VAL A 119 -38.38 -8.12 -2.03
CA VAL A 119 -38.95 -7.21 -3.03
C VAL A 119 -38.95 -7.85 -4.41
N LEU A 120 -37.82 -8.47 -4.81
CA LEU A 120 -37.71 -9.19 -6.07
C LEU A 120 -38.62 -10.42 -6.11
N ASP A 121 -38.61 -11.25 -5.07
CA ASP A 121 -39.45 -12.45 -4.94
C ASP A 121 -40.95 -12.11 -5.10
N TYR A 122 -41.37 -10.92 -4.65
CA TYR A 122 -42.74 -10.43 -4.83
C TYR A 122 -42.96 -9.78 -6.21
N TYR A 123 -41.99 -9.04 -6.75
CA TYR A 123 -42.11 -8.40 -8.07
C TYR A 123 -42.13 -9.42 -9.21
N ASP A 124 -41.34 -10.48 -9.07
CA ASP A 124 -41.14 -11.56 -10.04
C ASP A 124 -42.09 -12.76 -9.80
N GLU A 125 -43.04 -12.64 -8.85
CA GLU A 125 -44.11 -13.63 -8.66
C GLU A 125 -45.04 -13.63 -9.90
N VAL A 126 -45.17 -14.78 -10.56
CA VAL A 126 -46.04 -14.98 -11.73
C VAL A 126 -47.34 -15.72 -11.36
N ASP A 127 -48.40 -15.48 -12.15
CA ASP A 127 -49.67 -16.19 -12.05
C ASP A 127 -49.64 -17.55 -12.76
N GLN A 128 -50.77 -18.27 -12.76
CA GLN A 128 -50.90 -19.57 -13.44
C GLN A 128 -50.76 -19.49 -14.96
N ASN A 129 -50.82 -18.28 -15.53
CA ASN A 129 -50.70 -18.01 -16.97
C ASN A 129 -49.32 -17.47 -17.36
N GLY A 130 -48.38 -17.36 -16.41
CA GLY A 130 -47.04 -16.81 -16.61
C GLY A 130 -46.98 -15.27 -16.70
N LYS A 131 -48.08 -14.55 -16.43
CA LYS A 131 -48.07 -13.08 -16.33
C LYS A 131 -47.61 -12.63 -14.94
N HIS A 132 -46.99 -11.46 -14.83
CA HIS A 132 -46.63 -10.89 -13.51
C HIS A 132 -47.89 -10.70 -12.65
N LYS A 133 -47.88 -11.29 -11.45
CA LYS A 133 -49.03 -11.30 -10.53
C LYS A 133 -49.28 -9.94 -9.87
N HIS A 134 -48.25 -9.09 -9.77
CA HIS A 134 -48.32 -7.81 -9.06
C HIS A 134 -47.92 -6.65 -9.96
N SER A 135 -48.79 -5.63 -10.01
CA SER A 135 -48.49 -4.36 -10.69
C SER A 135 -47.47 -3.52 -9.90
N TRP A 136 -46.82 -2.57 -10.56
CA TRP A 136 -45.93 -1.62 -9.86
C TRP A 136 -46.66 -0.84 -8.74
N LYS A 137 -47.95 -0.51 -8.91
CA LYS A 137 -48.78 0.14 -7.88
C LYS A 137 -48.91 -0.75 -6.63
N SER A 138 -49.13 -2.05 -6.79
CA SER A 138 -49.15 -3.03 -5.70
C SER A 138 -47.79 -3.13 -4.99
N VAL A 139 -46.71 -3.22 -5.77
CA VAL A 139 -45.33 -3.33 -5.25
C VAL A 139 -44.93 -2.08 -4.48
N SER A 140 -45.20 -0.88 -5.02
CA SER A 140 -44.92 0.39 -4.37
C SER A 140 -45.74 0.58 -3.08
N HIS A 141 -47.00 0.13 -3.06
CA HIS A 141 -47.84 0.20 -1.86
C HIS A 141 -47.37 -0.77 -0.76
N ARG A 142 -46.97 -1.99 -1.12
CA ARG A 142 -46.42 -2.98 -0.18
C ARG A 142 -45.01 -2.62 0.32
N PHE A 143 -44.19 -2.00 -0.53
CA PHE A 143 -42.79 -1.68 -0.27
C PHE A 143 -42.54 -0.16 -0.36
N THR A 144 -43.27 0.61 0.45
CA THR A 144 -43.29 2.10 0.49
C THR A 144 -41.93 2.79 0.59
N ARG A 145 -40.87 2.07 0.99
CA ARG A 145 -39.50 2.62 1.04
C ARG A 145 -38.88 2.82 -0.34
N ILE A 146 -39.41 2.16 -1.39
CA ILE A 146 -38.88 2.16 -2.76
C ILE A 146 -39.63 3.22 -3.58
N PRO A 147 -38.98 4.32 -4.02
CA PRO A 147 -39.66 5.40 -4.71
C PRO A 147 -39.91 5.12 -6.20
N HIS A 148 -39.04 4.36 -6.87
CA HIS A 148 -39.05 4.23 -8.33
C HIS A 148 -38.77 2.79 -8.80
N ARG A 149 -39.39 2.40 -9.93
CA ARG A 149 -39.24 1.06 -10.54
C ARG A 149 -37.79 0.70 -10.88
N GLN A 150 -36.94 1.68 -11.16
CA GLN A 150 -35.50 1.49 -11.43
C GLN A 150 -34.75 0.78 -10.29
N TYR A 151 -35.22 0.92 -9.03
CA TYR A 151 -34.65 0.19 -7.90
C TYR A 151 -34.79 -1.33 -8.04
N ILE A 152 -35.79 -1.85 -8.77
CA ILE A 152 -35.91 -3.29 -9.04
C ILE A 152 -34.71 -3.77 -9.88
N VAL A 153 -34.30 -3.00 -10.90
CA VAL A 153 -33.13 -3.33 -11.73
C VAL A 153 -31.85 -3.30 -10.89
N ARG A 154 -31.66 -2.25 -10.08
CA ARG A 154 -30.51 -2.16 -9.14
C ARG A 154 -30.52 -3.27 -8.09
N PHE A 155 -31.69 -3.66 -7.57
CA PHE A 155 -31.80 -4.76 -6.62
C PHE A 155 -31.47 -6.11 -7.25
N ARG A 156 -31.90 -6.38 -8.50
CA ARG A 156 -31.49 -7.60 -9.23
C ARG A 156 -29.97 -7.65 -9.40
N ASP A 157 -29.34 -6.53 -9.76
CA ASP A 157 -27.88 -6.43 -9.86
C ASP A 157 -27.16 -6.65 -8.50
N TYR A 158 -27.59 -5.98 -7.42
CA TYR A 158 -27.00 -6.17 -6.10
C TYR A 158 -27.21 -7.58 -5.53
N VAL A 159 -28.36 -8.21 -5.79
CA VAL A 159 -28.64 -9.59 -5.37
C VAL A 159 -27.82 -10.59 -6.20
N SER A 160 -27.68 -10.40 -7.52
CA SER A 160 -26.83 -11.25 -8.36
C SER A 160 -25.34 -11.12 -7.99
N ARG A 161 -24.87 -9.91 -7.66
CA ARG A 161 -23.52 -9.65 -7.15
C ARG A 161 -23.31 -10.01 -5.67
N HIS A 162 -24.28 -10.65 -5.02
CA HIS A 162 -24.22 -11.14 -3.62
C HIS A 162 -24.06 -10.05 -2.54
N GLY A 163 -24.32 -8.78 -2.85
CA GLY A 163 -24.15 -7.68 -1.90
C GLY A 163 -23.99 -6.32 -2.58
N SER A 164 -24.29 -5.26 -1.84
CA SER A 164 -23.85 -3.91 -2.25
C SER A 164 -22.34 -3.75 -2.06
N LYS A 165 -21.71 -2.87 -2.85
CA LYS A 165 -20.28 -2.50 -2.67
C LYS A 165 -19.97 -2.15 -1.21
N HIS A 166 -20.81 -1.33 -0.57
CA HIS A 166 -20.67 -0.94 0.83
C HIS A 166 -20.70 -2.12 1.81
N GLN A 167 -21.58 -3.11 1.60
CA GLN A 167 -21.65 -4.30 2.46
C GLN A 167 -20.39 -5.16 2.33
N LYS A 168 -19.88 -5.33 1.10
CA LYS A 168 -18.64 -6.10 0.86
C LYS A 168 -17.42 -5.39 1.45
N VAL A 169 -17.29 -4.08 1.27
CA VAL A 169 -16.22 -3.27 1.87
C VAL A 169 -16.27 -3.35 3.41
N HIS A 170 -17.46 -3.30 4.02
CA HIS A 170 -17.61 -3.51 5.46
C HIS A 170 -17.17 -4.91 5.91
N GLU A 171 -17.45 -5.96 5.13
CA GLU A 171 -16.99 -7.32 5.45
C GLU A 171 -15.46 -7.45 5.34
N ILE A 172 -14.85 -6.80 4.34
CA ILE A 172 -13.39 -6.73 4.17
C ILE A 172 -12.76 -6.01 5.38
N ASP A 173 -13.28 -4.84 5.77
CA ASP A 173 -12.81 -4.07 6.93
C ASP A 173 -12.91 -4.89 8.23
N SER A 174 -14.07 -5.52 8.47
CA SER A 174 -14.30 -6.39 9.63
C SER A 174 -13.31 -7.56 9.69
N TYR A 175 -13.00 -8.18 8.55
CA TYR A 175 -12.03 -9.26 8.46
C TYR A 175 -10.60 -8.80 8.72
N VAL A 176 -10.16 -7.69 8.10
CA VAL A 176 -8.83 -7.11 8.31
C VAL A 176 -8.62 -6.77 9.79
N PHE A 177 -9.64 -6.22 10.44
CA PHE A 177 -9.61 -5.90 11.86
C PHE A 177 -9.52 -7.14 12.76
N THR A 178 -10.21 -8.24 12.41
CA THR A 178 -10.07 -9.54 13.10
C THR A 178 -8.65 -10.10 12.95
N MET A 179 -8.11 -10.12 11.73
CA MET A 179 -6.72 -10.56 11.47
C MET A 179 -5.69 -9.71 12.24
N PHE A 180 -5.90 -8.39 12.33
CA PHE A 180 -5.06 -7.50 13.11
C PHE A 180 -5.09 -7.86 14.61
N LYS A 181 -6.28 -8.06 15.19
CA LYS A 181 -6.41 -8.48 16.59
C LYS A 181 -5.73 -9.82 16.85
N GLU A 182 -6.00 -10.83 16.03
CA GLU A 182 -5.39 -12.16 16.18
C GLU A 182 -3.84 -12.11 16.09
N ALA A 183 -3.29 -11.26 15.23
CA ALA A 183 -1.85 -11.06 15.11
C ALA A 183 -1.26 -10.27 16.30
N ARG A 184 -1.99 -9.29 16.85
CA ARG A 184 -1.61 -8.55 18.07
C ARG A 184 -1.65 -9.44 19.32
N ASP A 185 -2.65 -10.30 19.46
CA ASP A 185 -2.76 -11.29 20.54
C ASP A 185 -1.59 -12.31 20.52
N GLN A 186 -0.95 -12.48 19.36
CA GLN A 186 0.24 -13.31 19.14
C GLN A 186 1.56 -12.51 19.23
N SER A 187 1.52 -11.23 19.62
CA SER A 187 2.66 -10.31 19.67
C SER A 187 3.42 -10.16 18.34
N LEU A 188 2.76 -10.37 17.20
CA LEU A 188 3.37 -10.22 15.88
C LEU A 188 3.51 -8.73 15.52
N CYS A 189 4.60 -8.41 14.83
CA CYS A 189 4.72 -7.12 14.14
C CYS A 189 3.82 -7.15 12.89
N ILE A 190 3.09 -6.07 12.65
CA ILE A 190 2.15 -5.93 11.53
C ILE A 190 2.52 -4.65 10.80
N HIS A 191 2.67 -4.72 9.48
CA HIS A 191 2.92 -3.56 8.62
C HIS A 191 1.68 -3.24 7.77
N ASP A 192 1.61 -2.02 7.25
CA ASP A 192 0.50 -1.60 6.36
C ASP A 192 0.35 -2.53 5.14
N ALA A 193 1.47 -3.07 4.64
CA ALA A 193 1.50 -4.06 3.56
C ALA A 193 0.79 -5.37 3.93
N ASP A 194 0.73 -5.76 5.20
CA ASP A 194 0.02 -6.95 5.66
C ASP A 194 -1.49 -6.68 5.76
N LEU A 195 -1.88 -5.48 6.25
CA LEU A 195 -3.28 -5.02 6.24
C LEU A 195 -3.84 -4.98 4.80
N GLN A 196 -3.07 -4.40 3.86
CA GLN A 196 -3.40 -4.38 2.44
C GLN A 196 -3.50 -5.80 1.86
N ARG A 197 -2.58 -6.71 2.22
CA ARG A 197 -2.62 -8.11 1.77
C ARG A 197 -3.88 -8.82 2.26
N TRP A 198 -4.26 -8.68 3.52
CA TRP A 198 -5.49 -9.25 4.07
C TRP A 198 -6.74 -8.68 3.39
N ALA A 199 -6.77 -7.36 3.16
CA ALA A 199 -7.87 -6.70 2.47
C ALA A 199 -8.06 -7.23 1.04
N ILE A 200 -6.98 -7.34 0.26
CA ILE A 200 -6.99 -7.85 -1.12
C ILE A 200 -7.39 -9.33 -1.17
N VAL A 201 -6.91 -10.16 -0.23
CA VAL A 201 -7.32 -11.57 -0.13
C VAL A 201 -8.83 -11.66 0.09
N LYS A 202 -9.37 -10.91 1.05
CA LYS A 202 -10.81 -10.94 1.36
C LYS A 202 -11.67 -10.36 0.24
N ALA A 203 -11.20 -9.32 -0.43
CA ALA A 203 -11.86 -8.75 -1.60
C ALA A 203 -12.00 -9.76 -2.75
N ARG A 204 -10.99 -10.60 -2.98
CA ARG A 204 -11.02 -11.67 -3.99
C ARG A 204 -12.03 -12.77 -3.63
N GLU A 205 -12.14 -13.16 -2.36
CA GLU A 205 -13.22 -14.06 -1.90
C GLU A 205 -14.61 -13.47 -2.21
N GLN A 206 -14.77 -12.16 -1.99
CA GLN A 206 -16.00 -11.42 -2.28
C GLN A 206 -16.20 -11.05 -3.77
N SER A 207 -15.37 -11.61 -4.67
CA SER A 207 -15.40 -11.35 -6.12
C SER A 207 -15.24 -9.87 -6.50
N MET A 208 -14.50 -9.09 -5.71
CA MET A 208 -14.13 -7.70 -5.98
C MET A 208 -12.70 -7.64 -6.54
N TYR A 209 -12.52 -8.08 -7.78
CA TYR A 209 -11.19 -8.17 -8.42
C TYR A 209 -10.53 -6.81 -8.68
N GLU A 210 -11.33 -5.74 -8.76
CA GLU A 210 -10.91 -4.35 -8.96
C GLU A 210 -10.73 -3.59 -7.63
N PHE A 211 -10.80 -4.27 -6.48
CA PHE A 211 -10.59 -3.63 -5.18
C PHE A 211 -9.13 -3.24 -4.99
N ASP A 212 -8.89 -1.93 -4.85
CA ASP A 212 -7.61 -1.39 -4.40
C ASP A 212 -7.65 -1.08 -2.89
N ALA A 213 -6.66 -1.59 -2.17
CA ALA A 213 -6.50 -1.36 -0.73
C ALA A 213 -5.94 0.03 -0.40
N SER A 214 -5.41 0.78 -1.38
CA SER A 214 -4.91 2.15 -1.19
C SER A 214 -5.98 3.11 -0.61
N ASN A 215 -7.24 2.89 -0.97
CA ASN A 215 -8.39 3.68 -0.51
C ASN A 215 -9.09 3.10 0.74
N CYS A 216 -8.48 2.13 1.44
CA CYS A 216 -9.01 1.61 2.70
C CYS A 216 -8.74 2.56 3.88
N GLN A 217 -9.07 3.85 3.73
CA GLN A 217 -8.92 4.91 4.74
C GLN A 217 -9.88 4.76 5.94
N SER A 218 -10.73 3.73 5.93
CA SER A 218 -11.81 3.55 6.89
C SER A 218 -11.68 2.25 7.69
N ILE A 219 -10.53 2.00 8.33
CA ILE A 219 -10.60 1.14 9.53
C ILE A 219 -11.33 1.96 10.60
N ARG A 220 -12.64 1.71 10.73
CA ARG A 220 -13.56 2.59 11.48
C ARG A 220 -13.33 2.64 12.99
N ASN A 221 -12.39 1.83 13.48
CA ASN A 221 -12.05 1.69 14.88
C ASN A 221 -10.63 2.21 15.16
N ALA A 222 -10.26 3.38 14.62
CA ALA A 222 -8.98 4.04 14.91
C ALA A 222 -8.71 4.15 16.42
N ASP A 223 -9.71 4.56 17.20
CA ASP A 223 -9.62 4.63 18.67
C ASP A 223 -9.34 3.25 19.34
N GLU A 224 -9.84 2.15 18.75
CA GLU A 224 -9.61 0.79 19.25
C GLU A 224 -8.25 0.23 18.81
N ILE A 225 -7.76 0.65 17.64
CA ILE A 225 -6.38 0.41 17.18
C ILE A 225 -5.39 1.15 18.09
N ASP A 226 -5.64 2.42 18.38
CA ASP A 226 -4.78 3.22 19.26
C ASP A 226 -4.75 2.64 20.68
N SER A 227 -5.91 2.22 21.22
CA SER A 227 -5.98 1.52 22.51
C SER A 227 -5.20 0.20 22.49
N THR A 228 -5.36 -0.64 21.46
CA THR A 228 -4.64 -1.93 21.38
C THR A 228 -3.15 -1.77 21.10
N ALA A 229 -2.75 -0.69 20.42
CA ALA A 229 -1.35 -0.31 20.24
C ALA A 229 -0.74 0.17 21.57
N GLU A 230 -1.47 0.96 22.38
CA GLU A 230 -1.02 1.38 23.72
C GLU A 230 -0.91 0.18 24.67
N ASP A 231 -1.88 -0.75 24.66
CA ASP A 231 -1.82 -2.00 25.42
C ASP A 231 -0.60 -2.85 25.03
N PHE A 232 -0.34 -3.04 23.73
CA PHE A 232 0.85 -3.72 23.22
C PHE A 232 2.14 -3.04 23.68
N VAL A 233 2.24 -1.72 23.54
CA VAL A 233 3.41 -0.94 23.99
C VAL A 233 3.61 -1.08 25.51
N ASN A 234 2.53 -1.12 26.29
CA ASN A 234 2.60 -1.30 27.74
C ASN A 234 3.00 -2.74 28.14
N ALA A 235 2.53 -3.75 27.42
CA ALA A 235 2.95 -5.14 27.59
C ALA A 235 4.44 -5.32 27.26
N VAL A 236 4.89 -4.84 26.10
CA VAL A 236 6.30 -4.86 25.69
C VAL A 236 7.17 -4.08 26.67
N ARG A 237 6.75 -2.89 27.14
CA ARG A 237 7.47 -2.15 28.19
C ARG A 237 7.52 -2.90 29.53
N ALA A 238 6.50 -3.67 29.88
CA ALA A 238 6.50 -4.47 31.09
C ALA A 238 7.49 -5.65 31.01
N GLU A 239 7.58 -6.28 29.83
CA GLU A 239 8.53 -7.36 29.56
C GLU A 239 9.97 -6.84 29.42
N MET A 240 10.17 -5.73 28.70
CA MET A 240 11.47 -5.07 28.49
C MET A 240 12.10 -4.50 29.76
N LYS A 241 11.36 -4.34 30.87
CA LYS A 241 11.97 -4.02 32.19
C LYS A 241 12.97 -5.08 32.68
N ASN A 242 12.90 -6.30 32.15
CA ASN A 242 13.81 -7.39 32.49
C ASN A 242 15.07 -7.41 31.60
N TYR A 243 15.12 -6.59 30.56
CA TYR A 243 16.25 -6.49 29.63
C TYR A 243 17.05 -5.21 29.93
N SER A 244 18.37 -5.29 29.87
CA SER A 244 19.22 -4.11 30.00
C SER A 244 19.12 -3.23 28.75
N SER A 245 19.45 -1.94 28.87
CA SER A 245 19.46 -1.02 27.72
C SER A 245 20.47 -1.42 26.62
N SER A 246 21.40 -2.33 26.91
CA SER A 246 22.31 -2.96 25.94
C SER A 246 21.72 -4.14 25.17
N GLU A 247 20.55 -4.64 25.56
CA GLU A 247 19.88 -5.81 24.98
C GLU A 247 18.60 -5.43 24.18
N ILE A 248 18.20 -4.15 24.21
CA ILE A 248 17.01 -3.63 23.51
C ILE A 248 17.47 -2.86 22.27
N PHE A 249 17.20 -3.40 21.08
CA PHE A 249 17.60 -2.84 19.79
C PHE A 249 16.35 -2.36 19.02
N ASN A 250 16.08 -1.06 19.02
CA ASN A 250 15.02 -0.43 18.22
C ASN A 250 15.66 0.32 17.05
N THR A 251 15.40 -0.13 15.81
CA THR A 251 15.96 0.44 14.58
C THR A 251 15.45 1.85 14.28
N ASP A 252 14.29 2.20 14.82
CA ASP A 252 13.58 3.48 14.75
C ASP A 252 14.01 4.50 15.82
N GLN A 253 14.77 4.05 16.85
CA GLN A 253 15.18 4.90 17.98
C GLN A 253 16.69 5.08 18.11
N VAL A 254 17.48 4.63 17.13
CA VAL A 254 18.92 4.89 17.09
C VAL A 254 19.16 6.38 16.87
N ASN A 255 19.38 7.10 17.98
CA ASN A 255 19.93 8.44 17.93
C ASN A 255 21.31 8.34 17.25
N LEU A 256 21.61 9.17 16.26
CA LEU A 256 22.87 9.09 15.50
C LEU A 256 24.12 9.22 16.40
N ASN A 257 23.95 9.78 17.60
CA ASN A 257 24.97 9.86 18.65
C ASN A 257 25.36 8.49 19.26
N ASP A 258 24.52 7.46 19.12
CA ASP A 258 24.75 6.11 19.67
C ASP A 258 25.43 5.16 18.67
N LEU A 259 25.49 5.52 17.38
CA LEU A 259 26.21 4.77 16.33
C LEU A 259 27.66 4.40 16.70
N PRO A 260 28.45 5.24 17.41
CA PRO A 260 29.80 4.87 17.83
C PRO A 260 29.84 3.70 18.82
N ASN A 261 28.75 3.35 19.49
CA ASN A 261 28.67 2.23 20.44
C ASN A 261 28.11 0.94 19.80
N LEU A 262 27.69 0.99 18.54
CA LEU A 262 27.08 -0.12 17.83
C LEU A 262 28.10 -1.25 17.60
N LYS A 263 27.74 -2.48 17.99
CA LYS A 263 28.58 -3.68 17.81
C LYS A 263 28.19 -4.52 16.59
N SER A 264 26.91 -4.63 16.29
CA SER A 264 26.41 -5.42 15.15
C SER A 264 25.46 -4.55 14.32
N PHE A 265 25.58 -4.63 12.99
CA PHE A 265 24.73 -3.90 12.06
C PHE A 265 24.39 -4.78 10.86
N SER A 266 23.14 -4.71 10.40
CA SER A 266 22.68 -5.41 9.21
C SER A 266 21.97 -4.43 8.27
N LEU A 267 22.34 -4.42 7.00
CA LEU A 267 21.75 -3.59 5.97
C LEU A 267 21.43 -4.43 4.73
N THR A 268 20.15 -4.48 4.38
CA THR A 268 19.65 -5.16 3.18
C THR A 268 18.90 -4.14 2.31
N SER A 269 19.41 -3.86 1.12
CA SER A 269 18.73 -3.06 0.09
C SER A 269 18.43 -3.91 -1.13
N PHE A 270 17.15 -4.23 -1.32
CA PHE A 270 16.61 -4.81 -2.55
C PHE A 270 16.38 -3.76 -3.65
N TYR A 271 16.51 -2.47 -3.33
CA TYR A 271 16.44 -1.38 -4.31
C TYR A 271 17.84 -1.03 -4.84
N TYR A 272 17.87 -0.59 -6.09
CA TYR A 272 19.08 -0.15 -6.78
C TYR A 272 19.61 1.14 -6.16
N LEU A 273 20.65 1.02 -5.34
CA LEU A 273 21.38 2.15 -4.80
C LEU A 273 22.25 2.74 -5.90
N THR A 274 22.00 3.97 -6.31
CA THR A 274 22.83 4.68 -7.28
C THR A 274 24.08 5.25 -6.59
N ASP A 275 24.39 6.52 -6.83
CA ASP A 275 25.28 7.36 -6.02
C ASP A 275 25.07 7.26 -4.51
N ARG A 276 23.85 6.93 -4.02
CA ARG A 276 23.54 6.73 -2.59
C ARG A 276 24.48 5.77 -1.85
N TYR A 277 25.08 4.79 -2.54
CA TYR A 277 26.10 3.94 -1.92
C TYR A 277 27.33 4.76 -1.47
N ASP A 278 27.87 5.58 -2.37
CA ASP A 278 29.07 6.39 -2.10
C ASP A 278 28.75 7.63 -1.24
N THR A 279 27.54 8.20 -1.35
CA THR A 279 27.14 9.43 -0.64
C THR A 279 26.48 9.23 0.72
N GLU A 280 25.89 8.07 1.01
CA GLU A 280 25.16 7.80 2.27
C GLU A 280 25.70 6.57 3.00
N ILE A 281 25.82 5.43 2.31
CA ILE A 281 26.18 4.16 2.96
C ILE A 281 27.64 4.15 3.44
N LEU A 282 28.59 4.57 2.60
CA LEU A 282 30.00 4.67 3.00
C LEU A 282 30.22 5.69 4.15
N PRO A 283 29.65 6.91 4.13
CA PRO A 283 29.68 7.80 5.29
C PRO A 283 29.03 7.22 6.55
N LEU A 284 27.93 6.47 6.45
CA LEU A 284 27.28 5.85 7.61
C LEU A 284 28.24 4.90 8.35
N PHE A 285 28.95 4.02 7.63
CA PHE A 285 29.92 3.10 8.25
C PHE A 285 31.06 3.82 8.98
N ARG A 286 31.52 4.97 8.46
CA ARG A 286 32.56 5.80 9.12
C ARG A 286 32.13 6.33 10.49
N HIS A 287 30.82 6.33 10.82
CA HIS A 287 30.29 6.72 12.13
C HIS A 287 30.13 5.53 13.11
N MET A 288 30.49 4.30 12.70
CA MET A 288 30.41 3.08 13.52
C MET A 288 31.81 2.47 13.81
N PRO A 289 32.81 3.21 14.29
CA PRO A 289 34.20 2.71 14.40
C PRO A 289 34.42 1.53 15.37
N ASN A 290 33.43 1.24 16.24
CA ASN A 290 33.47 0.11 17.16
C ASN A 290 32.69 -1.12 16.64
N LEU A 291 32.20 -1.09 15.40
CA LEU A 291 31.46 -2.20 14.82
C LEU A 291 32.32 -3.46 14.77
N GLU A 292 31.77 -4.54 15.31
CA GLU A 292 32.38 -5.85 15.48
C GLU A 292 31.84 -6.84 14.43
N GLU A 293 30.57 -6.68 14.05
CA GLU A 293 29.86 -7.49 13.05
C GLU A 293 29.11 -6.62 12.04
N LEU A 294 29.21 -6.94 10.75
CA LEU A 294 28.47 -6.29 9.67
C LEU A 294 27.89 -7.34 8.73
N THR A 295 26.59 -7.24 8.47
CA THR A 295 25.91 -8.00 7.41
C THR A 295 25.39 -7.03 6.34
N LEU A 296 25.78 -7.21 5.09
CA LEU A 296 25.54 -6.24 4.02
C LEU A 296 25.05 -6.90 2.73
N TYR A 297 23.78 -6.72 2.37
CA TYR A 297 23.21 -7.13 1.08
C TYR A 297 22.80 -5.88 0.30
N ILE A 298 23.51 -5.53 -0.77
CA ILE A 298 23.21 -4.33 -1.56
C ILE A 298 23.39 -4.56 -3.06
N MET A 299 22.54 -3.88 -3.83
CA MET A 299 22.65 -3.76 -5.28
C MET A 299 22.97 -2.31 -5.64
N VAL A 300 24.15 -2.08 -6.21
CA VAL A 300 24.67 -0.74 -6.55
C VAL A 300 24.68 -0.56 -8.07
N TYR A 301 23.92 0.41 -8.54
CA TYR A 301 23.73 0.69 -9.96
C TYR A 301 24.38 2.00 -10.35
N ASP A 302 24.58 2.18 -11.65
CA ASP A 302 24.85 3.47 -12.25
C ASP A 302 26.17 4.14 -11.79
N ARG A 303 27.07 3.33 -11.25
CA ARG A 303 28.38 3.72 -10.70
C ARG A 303 29.46 3.74 -11.78
N THR A 304 30.53 4.51 -11.62
CA THR A 304 31.61 4.57 -12.64
C THR A 304 32.56 3.37 -12.60
N THR A 305 32.64 2.66 -11.48
CA THR A 305 33.53 1.51 -11.27
C THR A 305 32.86 0.40 -10.49
N PHE A 306 33.29 -0.85 -10.69
CA PHE A 306 32.91 -1.98 -9.84
C PHE A 306 33.36 -1.76 -8.39
N ILE A 307 32.68 -2.43 -7.46
CA ILE A 307 33.13 -2.56 -6.06
C ILE A 307 34.00 -3.82 -6.00
N ASP A 308 35.31 -3.61 -6.10
CA ASP A 308 36.32 -4.67 -6.01
C ASP A 308 36.87 -4.82 -4.58
N GLY A 309 37.79 -5.75 -4.37
CA GLY A 309 38.39 -5.96 -3.05
C GLY A 309 39.24 -4.80 -2.54
N THR A 310 39.79 -3.97 -3.43
CA THR A 310 40.54 -2.76 -3.07
C THR A 310 39.58 -1.69 -2.56
N HIS A 311 38.44 -1.52 -3.23
CA HIS A 311 37.39 -0.59 -2.82
C HIS A 311 36.76 -0.98 -1.47
N ILE A 312 36.38 -2.25 -1.31
CA ILE A 312 35.85 -2.77 -0.03
C ILE A 312 36.86 -2.52 1.11
N TYR A 313 38.15 -2.77 0.86
CA TYR A 313 39.17 -2.54 1.87
C TYR A 313 39.30 -1.06 2.24
N ASN A 314 39.49 -0.18 1.24
CA ASN A 314 39.73 1.24 1.46
C ASN A 314 38.54 1.97 2.09
N GLU A 315 37.31 1.67 1.64
CA GLU A 315 36.13 2.45 2.03
C GLU A 315 35.28 1.83 3.15
N ILE A 316 35.49 0.54 3.47
CA ILE A 316 34.78 -0.14 4.56
C ILE A 316 35.78 -0.63 5.62
N LEU A 317 36.69 -1.54 5.27
CA LEU A 317 37.50 -2.24 6.27
C LEU A 317 38.51 -1.34 6.99
N VAL A 318 39.12 -0.37 6.30
CA VAL A 318 40.03 0.63 6.92
C VAL A 318 39.32 1.51 7.95
N HIS A 319 38.00 1.71 7.82
CA HIS A 319 37.19 2.52 8.73
C HIS A 319 36.55 1.73 9.87
N LEU A 320 36.52 0.39 9.78
CA LEU A 320 35.91 -0.51 10.77
C LEU A 320 36.97 -1.44 11.40
N PRO A 321 37.94 -0.92 12.18
CA PRO A 321 39.10 -1.68 12.64
C PRO A 321 38.80 -2.78 13.68
N ARG A 322 37.55 -2.86 14.17
CA ARG A 322 37.09 -3.93 15.09
C ARG A 322 36.26 -5.02 14.40
N LEU A 323 35.98 -4.83 13.10
CA LEU A 323 35.13 -5.72 12.33
C LEU A 323 35.84 -7.07 12.15
N HIS A 324 35.24 -8.12 12.71
CA HIS A 324 35.76 -9.49 12.64
C HIS A 324 34.78 -10.47 12.01
N ILE A 325 33.50 -10.11 11.91
CA ILE A 325 32.50 -10.81 11.08
C ILE A 325 32.00 -9.83 10.03
N PHE A 326 32.24 -10.10 8.74
CA PHE A 326 31.71 -9.30 7.64
C PHE A 326 31.04 -10.19 6.60
N ASN A 327 29.73 -10.41 6.76
CA ASN A 327 28.94 -11.16 5.81
C ASN A 327 28.44 -10.20 4.74
N PHE A 328 28.71 -10.45 3.46
CA PHE A 328 28.27 -9.52 2.42
C PHE A 328 27.92 -10.16 1.09
N TYR A 329 27.02 -9.48 0.38
CA TYR A 329 26.69 -9.64 -1.02
C TYR A 329 26.55 -8.24 -1.61
N ILE A 330 27.44 -7.90 -2.53
CA ILE A 330 27.46 -6.62 -3.24
C ILE A 330 27.36 -6.92 -4.74
N SER A 331 26.23 -6.58 -5.35
CA SER A 331 26.09 -6.55 -6.81
C SER A 331 26.39 -5.15 -7.33
N THR A 332 27.16 -5.04 -8.40
CA THR A 332 27.50 -3.77 -9.06
C THR A 332 27.21 -3.78 -10.55
N CYS A 333 26.45 -2.80 -11.01
CA CYS A 333 26.09 -2.56 -12.41
C CYS A 333 26.60 -1.17 -12.82
N PRO A 334 27.84 -1.03 -13.30
CA PRO A 334 28.40 0.27 -13.63
C PRO A 334 27.77 0.90 -14.89
N LYS A 335 27.82 2.23 -14.95
CA LYS A 335 27.52 3.01 -16.16
C LYS A 335 28.39 2.52 -17.31
N MET A 336 27.80 2.52 -18.51
CA MET A 336 28.34 2.02 -19.77
C MET A 336 29.69 2.64 -20.17
N ASP A 337 30.78 2.20 -19.54
CA ASP A 337 32.15 2.50 -19.95
C ASP A 337 32.76 1.24 -20.60
N HIS A 338 33.40 1.44 -21.76
CA HIS A 338 34.07 0.39 -22.50
C HIS A 338 35.21 -0.25 -21.70
N LEU A 339 35.81 0.47 -20.74
CA LEU A 339 36.86 -0.02 -19.86
C LEU A 339 36.42 -1.23 -19.00
N VAL A 340 35.14 -1.28 -18.61
CA VAL A 340 34.59 -2.33 -17.74
C VAL A 340 34.64 -3.71 -18.41
N ARG A 341 34.54 -3.78 -19.75
CA ARG A 341 34.49 -5.03 -20.53
C ARG A 341 35.78 -5.87 -20.49
N HIS A 342 36.87 -5.32 -19.95
CA HIS A 342 38.17 -5.98 -19.93
C HIS A 342 38.56 -6.56 -18.56
N LEU A 343 37.77 -6.34 -17.51
CA LEU A 343 38.02 -6.94 -16.20
C LEU A 343 37.57 -8.41 -16.20
N SER A 344 38.53 -9.33 -16.07
CA SER A 344 38.23 -10.75 -15.92
C SER A 344 37.80 -11.08 -14.49
N LYS A 345 37.11 -12.22 -14.30
CA LYS A 345 36.87 -12.78 -12.94
C LYS A 345 38.19 -12.87 -12.16
N ASP A 346 39.27 -13.32 -12.80
CA ASP A 346 40.57 -13.49 -12.16
C ASP A 346 41.20 -12.17 -11.69
N ASP A 347 40.93 -11.05 -12.36
CA ASP A 347 41.39 -9.72 -11.91
C ASP A 347 40.67 -9.32 -10.63
N ILE A 348 39.33 -9.39 -10.62
CA ILE A 348 38.52 -9.02 -9.46
C ILE A 348 38.81 -9.97 -8.29
N GLN A 349 38.87 -11.28 -8.53
CA GLN A 349 39.22 -12.28 -7.51
C GLN A 349 40.63 -12.05 -6.93
N ARG A 350 41.61 -11.62 -7.73
CA ARG A 350 42.93 -11.19 -7.22
C ARG A 350 42.84 -9.98 -6.30
N THR A 351 42.02 -8.96 -6.60
CA THR A 351 41.83 -7.82 -5.68
C THR A 351 41.22 -8.26 -4.35
N LEU A 352 40.29 -9.22 -4.38
CA LEU A 352 39.61 -9.72 -3.20
C LEU A 352 40.56 -10.51 -2.29
N ILE A 353 41.29 -11.49 -2.83
CA ILE A 353 42.26 -12.30 -2.10
C ILE A 353 43.37 -11.44 -1.47
N ASN A 354 43.85 -10.41 -2.18
CA ASN A 354 44.97 -9.59 -1.71
C ASN A 354 44.58 -8.62 -0.56
N ASN A 355 43.33 -8.12 -0.57
CA ASN A 355 42.89 -7.06 0.34
C ASN A 355 41.98 -7.57 1.47
N ILE A 356 41.10 -8.55 1.21
CA ILE A 356 40.17 -9.13 2.20
C ILE A 356 40.80 -10.40 2.80
N LYS A 357 41.71 -10.21 3.75
CA LYS A 357 42.57 -11.30 4.26
C LYS A 357 41.92 -12.27 5.26
N TYR A 358 40.73 -11.93 5.77
CA TYR A 358 40.17 -12.58 6.97
C TYR A 358 38.96 -13.48 6.70
N GLN A 359 38.40 -13.46 5.49
CA GLN A 359 37.29 -14.34 5.09
C GLN A 359 37.51 -14.88 3.67
N PRO A 360 37.07 -16.11 3.38
CA PRO A 360 36.97 -16.58 2.00
C PRO A 360 35.89 -15.76 1.29
N VAL A 361 36.20 -15.33 0.07
CA VAL A 361 35.37 -14.46 -0.76
C VAL A 361 35.43 -14.97 -2.20
N ASP A 362 34.32 -14.84 -2.93
CA ASP A 362 34.23 -15.18 -4.36
C ASP A 362 33.50 -14.06 -5.11
N CYS A 363 33.61 -14.08 -6.43
CA CYS A 363 32.95 -13.13 -7.31
C CYS A 363 32.50 -13.76 -8.62
N ILE A 364 31.48 -13.15 -9.22
CA ILE A 364 30.91 -13.55 -10.50
C ILE A 364 30.75 -12.30 -11.35
N VAL A 365 31.29 -12.35 -12.56
CA VAL A 365 31.21 -11.26 -13.54
C VAL A 365 30.33 -11.75 -14.68
N ASN A 366 29.12 -11.21 -14.78
CA ASN A 366 28.22 -11.48 -15.89
C ASN A 366 28.40 -10.40 -16.96
N SER A 367 28.84 -10.82 -18.15
CA SER A 367 29.06 -9.95 -19.31
C SER A 367 28.05 -10.18 -20.45
N GLU A 368 27.09 -11.11 -20.26
CA GLU A 368 26.09 -11.47 -21.26
C GLU A 368 24.89 -10.50 -21.27
N TYR A 369 24.63 -9.82 -20.15
CA TYR A 369 23.60 -8.80 -20.06
C TYR A 369 23.97 -7.51 -20.81
N LYS A 370 22.94 -6.72 -21.14
CA LYS A 370 23.09 -5.39 -21.77
C LYS A 370 24.04 -4.48 -20.98
N PHE A 371 24.06 -4.60 -19.66
CA PHE A 371 24.99 -3.95 -18.75
C PHE A 371 25.80 -5.04 -18.05
N PRO A 372 27.15 -4.96 -17.99
CA PRO A 372 27.94 -5.92 -17.25
C PRO A 372 27.65 -5.81 -15.76
N GLN A 373 27.52 -6.93 -15.07
CA GLN A 373 27.29 -6.99 -13.63
C GLN A 373 28.44 -7.73 -12.94
N CYS A 374 28.89 -7.23 -11.78
CA CYS A 374 29.84 -7.90 -10.92
C CYS A 374 29.24 -8.09 -9.53
N HIS A 375 29.10 -9.37 -9.15
CA HIS A 375 28.62 -9.80 -7.84
C HIS A 375 29.84 -10.23 -7.02
N VAL A 376 29.95 -9.73 -5.79
CA VAL A 376 31.03 -10.06 -4.86
C VAL A 376 30.42 -10.46 -3.52
N PHE A 377 30.86 -11.58 -2.94
CA PHE A 377 30.25 -12.10 -1.72
C PHE A 377 31.23 -12.87 -0.82
N SER A 378 30.90 -12.88 0.47
CA SER A 378 31.57 -13.70 1.50
C SER A 378 31.14 -15.17 1.43
N LEU A 379 32.04 -16.06 1.84
CA LEU A 379 31.77 -17.49 2.02
C LEU A 379 31.89 -17.88 3.52
N PRO A 380 31.07 -18.85 4.01
CA PRO A 380 29.90 -19.43 3.33
C PRO A 380 28.86 -18.35 3.00
N PHE A 381 28.05 -18.59 1.97
CA PHE A 381 27.00 -17.66 1.59
C PHE A 381 25.86 -17.74 2.62
N MET A 382 25.54 -16.62 3.26
CA MET A 382 24.64 -16.56 4.43
C MET A 382 23.26 -15.96 4.15
N PHE A 383 22.96 -15.59 2.90
CA PHE A 383 21.71 -14.92 2.53
C PHE A 383 20.69 -15.91 1.94
N GLU A 384 19.41 -15.66 2.20
CA GLU A 384 18.31 -16.49 1.67
C GLU A 384 18.07 -16.31 0.17
N ARG A 385 18.52 -15.17 -0.39
CA ARG A 385 18.32 -14.78 -1.79
C ARG A 385 19.62 -14.42 -2.45
N LEU A 386 19.67 -14.62 -3.76
CA LEU A 386 20.79 -14.31 -4.63
C LEU A 386 20.21 -13.88 -5.98
N ASP A 387 20.00 -12.58 -6.16
CA ASP A 387 19.30 -12.05 -7.33
C ASP A 387 20.13 -12.15 -8.63
N ASP A 388 19.47 -12.59 -9.71
CA ASP A 388 19.90 -12.54 -11.12
C ASP A 388 21.28 -13.12 -11.47
N ILE A 389 21.73 -14.16 -10.76
CA ILE A 389 22.95 -14.89 -11.15
C ILE A 389 22.59 -16.11 -12.00
N GLY A 390 23.00 -16.08 -13.27
CA GLY A 390 22.78 -17.16 -14.23
C GLY A 390 23.46 -18.48 -13.84
N ASN A 391 23.27 -19.50 -14.69
CA ASN A 391 23.59 -20.92 -14.45
C ASN A 391 25.07 -21.27 -14.14
N THR A 392 25.95 -20.28 -13.94
CA THR A 392 27.39 -20.40 -13.69
C THR A 392 27.77 -20.27 -12.21
N PHE A 393 26.80 -20.31 -11.29
CA PHE A 393 27.08 -20.29 -9.85
C PHE A 393 27.90 -21.53 -9.44
N PRO A 394 28.91 -21.41 -8.56
CA PRO A 394 29.54 -22.59 -7.95
C PRO A 394 28.51 -23.39 -7.15
N ASN A 395 28.78 -24.68 -6.90
CA ASN A 395 27.87 -25.61 -6.20
C ASN A 395 27.62 -25.22 -4.72
N ILE A 396 26.84 -24.15 -4.50
CA ILE A 396 26.29 -23.75 -3.22
C ILE A 396 24.88 -24.30 -3.15
N ILE A 397 24.60 -25.10 -2.12
CA ILE A 397 23.27 -25.64 -1.86
C ILE A 397 22.47 -24.54 -1.17
N PHE A 398 21.55 -23.90 -1.89
CA PHE A 398 20.57 -23.02 -1.29
C PHE A 398 19.61 -23.86 -0.45
N ASN A 399 19.35 -23.44 0.80
CA ASN A 399 18.40 -24.14 1.68
C ASN A 399 16.95 -24.01 1.19
N HIS A 400 16.65 -22.94 0.45
CA HIS A 400 15.38 -22.67 -0.20
C HIS A 400 15.63 -22.06 -1.59
N VAL A 401 14.75 -22.35 -2.56
CA VAL A 401 14.77 -21.88 -3.95
C VAL A 401 13.43 -21.21 -4.25
#